data_AF-A0A1X0RT69-F1
#
_entry.id   AF-A0A1X0RT69-F1
#
_cell.length_a   1.000
_cell.length_b   1.000
_cell.length_c   1.000
_cell.angle_alpha   90.00
_cell.angle_beta   90.00
_cell.angle_gamma   90.00
#
_symmetry.space_group_name_H-M   'P 1'
#
loop_
_entity.id
_entity.type
_entity.pdbx_description
1 polymer ?
#
loop_
_entity_poly.entity_id
_entity_poly.type
_entity_poly.pdbx_seq_one_letter_code
_entity_poly.pdbx_strand_id
1 'polypeptide(L)'
;MVVITHEQAICMFYHELCNKRKAEELLKAIENIHTEIYYKDDLTKPFLLYKNTVFMDLVNNHTYINNIQTTDCSYNFSLVSPAQLISFLNIIILPSDPRNEEVYGCRSLSMNDILSIVWKHTNILDDMNAQGLSKWCGARKLELMKAKIKRKQDEFNRKISTRILYVAKDQYIDKI
;
A
#
# COMPACT_ATOMS: atom_id res chain seq x y z
N MET A 1 -25.32 -5.66 3.74
CA MET A 1 -24.04 -5.77 3.00
C MET A 1 -23.53 -7.18 3.19
N VAL A 2 -23.35 -7.95 2.11
CA VAL A 2 -22.86 -9.34 2.21
C VAL A 2 -21.34 -9.26 2.37
N VAL A 3 -20.81 -9.85 3.44
CA VAL A 3 -19.37 -9.93 3.69
C VAL A 3 -18.93 -11.35 3.34
N ILE A 4 -18.00 -11.48 2.39
CA ILE A 4 -17.37 -12.75 2.02
C ILE A 4 -15.97 -12.77 2.62
N THR A 5 -15.69 -13.80 3.38
CA THR A 5 -14.38 -13.99 4.03
C THR A 5 -13.40 -14.62 3.06
N HIS A 6 -12.10 -14.52 3.36
CA HIS A 6 -11.05 -15.14 2.55
C HIS A 6 -11.22 -16.66 2.41
N GLU A 7 -11.58 -17.35 3.49
CA GLU A 7 -11.93 -18.78 3.49
C GLU A 7 -13.15 -19.09 2.60
N GLN A 8 -14.17 -18.24 2.64
CA GLN A 8 -15.36 -18.40 1.80
C GLN A 8 -15.03 -18.17 0.33
N ALA A 9 -14.21 -17.16 0.04
CA ALA A 9 -13.79 -16.83 -1.32
C ALA A 9 -13.01 -17.97 -1.97
N ILE A 10 -12.08 -18.60 -1.25
CA ILE A 10 -11.30 -19.70 -1.83
C ILE A 10 -12.18 -20.92 -2.13
N CYS A 11 -13.14 -21.22 -1.25
CA CYS A 11 -14.11 -22.27 -1.51
C CYS A 11 -15.02 -21.91 -2.70
N MET A 12 -15.45 -20.65 -2.83
CA MET A 12 -16.23 -20.18 -3.98
C MET A 12 -15.46 -20.31 -5.30
N PHE A 13 -14.17 -19.96 -5.31
CA PHE A 13 -13.31 -20.10 -6.50
C PHE A 13 -13.21 -21.54 -6.98
N TYR A 14 -13.07 -22.49 -6.05
CA TYR A 14 -13.03 -23.92 -6.38
C TYR A 14 -14.42 -24.55 -6.54
N HIS A 15 -15.51 -23.76 -6.46
CA HIS A 15 -16.90 -24.22 -6.51
C HIS A 15 -17.25 -25.27 -5.44
N GLU A 16 -16.70 -25.11 -4.25
CA GLU A 16 -16.87 -26.04 -3.14
C GLU A 16 -17.66 -25.42 -1.99
N LEU A 17 -18.34 -26.28 -1.23
CA LEU A 17 -18.98 -25.85 0.02
C LEU A 17 -17.90 -25.40 1.02
N CYS A 18 -18.10 -24.21 1.58
CA CYS A 18 -17.18 -23.64 2.55
C CYS A 18 -17.14 -24.48 3.83
N ASN A 19 -16.02 -25.15 4.05
CA ASN A 19 -15.68 -25.87 5.28
C ASN A 19 -14.29 -25.39 5.69
N LYS A 20 -14.12 -25.02 6.97
CA LYS A 20 -12.85 -24.51 7.51
C LYS A 20 -11.64 -25.37 7.16
N ARG A 21 -11.74 -26.71 7.34
CA ARG A 21 -10.64 -27.63 7.03
C ARG A 21 -10.27 -27.58 5.55
N LYS A 22 -11.28 -27.52 4.69
CA LYS A 22 -11.10 -27.53 3.24
C LYS A 22 -10.56 -26.19 2.73
N ALA A 23 -11.07 -25.09 3.29
CA ALA A 23 -10.53 -23.76 3.04
C ALA A 23 -9.03 -23.70 3.39
N GLU A 24 -8.63 -24.18 4.57
CA GLU A 24 -7.21 -24.23 4.97
C GLU A 24 -6.34 -25.06 4.01
N GLU A 25 -6.84 -26.21 3.55
CA GLU A 25 -6.13 -27.06 2.56
C GLU A 25 -5.95 -26.32 1.21
N LEU A 26 -7.00 -25.66 0.72
CA LEU A 26 -6.97 -24.89 -0.53
C LEU A 26 -6.07 -23.64 -0.42
N LEU A 27 -6.10 -22.95 0.73
CA LEU A 27 -5.24 -21.79 0.99
C LEU A 27 -3.76 -22.18 0.98
N LYS A 28 -3.41 -23.29 1.63
CA LYS A 28 -2.04 -23.83 1.59
C LYS A 28 -1.62 -24.21 0.17
N ALA A 29 -2.55 -24.74 -0.64
CA ALA A 29 -2.26 -25.10 -2.01
C ALA A 29 -1.91 -23.88 -2.88
N ILE A 30 -2.64 -22.77 -2.74
CA ILE A 30 -2.38 -21.54 -3.51
C ILE A 30 -1.14 -20.77 -2.99
N GLU A 31 -0.84 -20.89 -1.70
CA GLU A 31 0.36 -20.31 -1.09
C GLU A 31 1.64 -20.94 -1.67
N ASN A 32 1.66 -22.26 -1.86
CA ASN A 32 2.79 -22.99 -2.44
C ASN A 32 3.14 -22.54 -3.87
N ILE A 33 2.17 -22.03 -4.63
CA ILE A 33 2.36 -21.54 -6.00
C ILE A 33 2.47 -20.01 -6.08
N HIS A 34 2.66 -19.33 -4.94
CA HIS A 34 2.82 -17.86 -4.84
C HIS A 34 1.64 -17.07 -5.43
N THR A 35 0.43 -17.63 -5.34
CA THR A 35 -0.81 -16.97 -5.77
C THR A 35 -1.67 -16.57 -4.57
N GLU A 36 -2.59 -15.65 -4.80
CA GLU A 36 -3.52 -15.13 -3.81
C GLU A 36 -4.89 -14.85 -4.46
N ILE A 37 -5.95 -14.84 -3.66
CA ILE A 37 -7.33 -14.68 -4.12
C ILE A 37 -7.83 -13.23 -4.01
N TYR A 38 -8.42 -12.73 -5.10
CA TYR A 38 -8.87 -11.34 -5.25
C TYR A 38 -10.28 -11.26 -5.84
N TYR A 39 -10.87 -10.07 -5.76
CA TYR A 39 -12.06 -9.67 -6.51
C TYR A 39 -11.87 -8.27 -7.13
N LYS A 40 -12.69 -7.95 -8.14
CA LYS A 40 -12.76 -6.61 -8.74
C LYS A 40 -14.02 -5.90 -8.26
N ASP A 41 -15.07 -5.88 -9.08
CA ASP A 41 -16.31 -5.19 -8.74
C ASP A 41 -17.31 -6.09 -7.97
N ASP A 42 -17.08 -7.41 -7.97
CA ASP A 42 -18.03 -8.41 -7.51
C ASP A 42 -17.38 -9.40 -6.52
N LEU A 43 -17.74 -9.28 -5.24
CA LEU A 43 -17.27 -10.14 -4.16
C LEU A 43 -17.58 -11.64 -4.38
N THR A 44 -18.56 -11.98 -5.22
CA THR A 44 -18.96 -13.36 -5.52
C THR A 44 -18.17 -13.99 -6.67
N LYS A 45 -17.27 -13.23 -7.30
CA LYS A 45 -16.45 -13.66 -8.44
C LYS A 45 -14.97 -13.60 -8.10
N PRO A 46 -14.48 -14.48 -7.21
CA PRO A 46 -13.08 -14.56 -6.89
C PRO A 46 -12.24 -14.99 -8.10
N PHE A 47 -10.99 -14.54 -8.15
CA PHE A 47 -9.98 -15.03 -9.08
C PHE A 47 -8.60 -15.10 -8.41
N LEU A 48 -7.73 -15.98 -8.92
CA LEU A 48 -6.35 -16.08 -8.46
C LEU A 48 -5.45 -15.14 -9.26
N LEU A 49 -4.54 -14.49 -8.55
CA LEU A 49 -3.49 -13.68 -9.14
C LEU A 49 -2.16 -14.04 -8.48
N TYR A 50 -1.06 -13.96 -9.22
CA TYR A 50 0.26 -14.07 -8.60
C TYR A 50 0.46 -12.90 -7.63
N LYS A 51 0.99 -13.17 -6.44
CA LYS A 51 1.23 -12.14 -5.42
C LYS A 51 2.06 -10.97 -5.98
N ASN A 52 3.00 -11.26 -6.88
CA ASN A 52 3.85 -10.25 -7.51
C ASN A 52 3.16 -9.42 -8.62
N THR A 53 2.06 -9.91 -9.18
CA THR A 53 1.32 -9.19 -10.25
C THR A 53 0.28 -8.21 -9.70
N VAL A 54 -0.04 -8.29 -8.41
CA VAL A 54 -0.99 -7.39 -7.72
C VAL A 54 -0.47 -5.95 -7.75
N PHE A 55 0.86 -5.77 -7.71
CA PHE A 55 1.51 -4.47 -7.85
C PHE A 55 1.26 -3.80 -9.19
N MET A 56 0.75 -4.52 -10.21
CA MET A 56 0.41 -3.92 -11.50
C MET A 56 -0.93 -3.19 -11.49
N ASP A 57 -1.85 -3.51 -10.57
CA ASP A 57 -3.17 -2.89 -10.51
C ASP A 57 -3.79 -3.01 -9.10
N LEU A 58 -3.33 -2.19 -8.15
CA LEU A 58 -3.90 -2.13 -6.79
C LEU A 58 -5.27 -1.45 -6.73
N VAL A 59 -5.66 -0.71 -7.77
CA VAL A 59 -6.92 0.03 -7.77
C VAL A 59 -8.10 -0.90 -8.00
N ASN A 60 -7.91 -1.89 -8.89
CA ASN A 60 -9.00 -2.79 -9.27
C ASN A 60 -8.93 -4.15 -8.56
N ASN A 61 -7.80 -4.53 -7.96
CA ASN A 61 -7.66 -5.82 -7.28
C ASN A 61 -7.86 -5.67 -5.77
N HIS A 62 -8.99 -6.14 -5.26
CA HIS A 62 -9.33 -6.08 -3.84
C HIS A 62 -9.16 -7.43 -3.16
N THR A 63 -8.76 -7.42 -1.89
CA THR A 63 -8.58 -8.63 -1.07
C THR A 63 -9.78 -8.91 -0.18
N TYR A 64 -10.03 -10.19 0.06
CA TYR A 64 -11.06 -10.63 1.00
C TYR A 64 -10.60 -10.47 2.45
N ILE A 65 -11.56 -10.27 3.37
CA ILE A 65 -11.26 -10.08 4.79
C ILE A 65 -10.86 -11.43 5.41
N ASN A 66 -9.70 -11.47 6.06
CA ASN A 66 -9.30 -12.60 6.88
C ASN A 66 -10.07 -12.59 8.20
N ASN A 67 -10.68 -13.73 8.57
CA ASN A 67 -11.35 -13.92 9.85
C ASN A 67 -10.37 -14.10 11.04
N ILE A 68 -9.09 -13.78 10.84
CA ILE A 68 -8.08 -13.89 11.88
C ILE A 68 -7.93 -12.52 12.50
N GLN A 69 -8.16 -12.51 13.82
CA GLN A 69 -7.89 -11.42 14.74
C GLN A 69 -6.64 -10.64 14.35
N THR A 70 -6.71 -9.33 14.57
CA THR A 70 -5.57 -8.43 14.74
C THR A 70 -4.50 -9.06 15.63
N THR A 71 -3.62 -9.86 15.04
CA THR A 71 -2.29 -10.06 15.55
C THR A 71 -1.45 -8.98 14.91
N ASP A 72 -0.98 -8.05 15.75
CA ASP A 72 0.14 -7.17 15.46
C ASP A 72 1.34 -8.04 15.03
N CYS A 73 1.37 -8.40 13.76
CA CYS A 73 2.55 -8.95 13.14
C CYS A 73 3.22 -7.79 12.42
N SER A 74 4.14 -7.14 13.15
CA SER A 74 5.21 -6.33 12.59
C SER A 74 6.07 -7.21 11.66
N TYR A 75 5.54 -7.55 10.49
CA TYR A 75 6.37 -8.00 9.39
C TYR A 75 7.21 -6.79 9.00
N ASN A 76 8.52 -6.86 9.28
CA ASN A 76 9.48 -5.90 8.75
C ASN A 76 9.52 -6.09 7.22
N PHE A 77 8.55 -5.50 6.52
CA PHE A 77 8.53 -5.40 5.07
C PHE A 77 9.65 -4.43 4.68
N SER A 78 10.88 -4.94 4.64
CA SER A 78 12.01 -4.16 4.16
C SER A 78 11.93 -4.15 2.64
N LEU A 79 11.59 -3.01 2.06
CA LEU A 79 11.68 -2.80 0.61
C LEU A 79 13.15 -3.01 0.20
N VAL A 80 13.44 -4.13 -0.47
CA VAL A 80 14.81 -4.57 -0.76
C VAL A 80 15.38 -3.92 -2.03
N SER A 81 14.51 -3.44 -2.92
CA SER A 81 14.92 -2.83 -4.19
C SER A 81 14.43 -1.39 -4.36
N PRO A 82 15.20 -0.55 -5.08
CA PRO A 82 14.78 0.80 -5.38
C PRO A 82 13.51 0.87 -6.27
N ALA A 83 13.19 -0.19 -7.03
CA ALA A 83 11.97 -0.26 -7.83
C ALA A 83 10.72 -0.49 -6.97
N GLN A 84 10.82 -1.40 -5.99
CA GLN A 84 9.76 -1.63 -4.99
C GLN A 84 9.49 -0.35 -4.20
N LEU A 85 10.54 0.38 -3.83
CA LEU A 85 10.38 1.67 -3.13
C LEU A 85 9.65 2.73 -3.96
N ILE A 86 9.93 2.82 -5.27
CA ILE A 86 9.19 3.72 -6.16
C ILE A 86 7.71 3.32 -6.20
N SER A 87 7.43 2.02 -6.39
CA SER A 87 6.06 1.50 -6.45
C SER A 87 5.31 1.81 -5.15
N PHE A 88 5.91 1.46 -4.01
CA PHE A 88 5.40 1.76 -2.68
C PHE A 88 5.06 3.25 -2.53
N LEU A 89 6.01 4.13 -2.83
CA LEU A 89 5.81 5.58 -2.73
C LEU A 89 4.66 6.10 -3.59
N ASN A 90 4.51 5.59 -4.82
CA ASN A 90 3.42 5.97 -5.71
C ASN A 90 2.06 5.40 -5.27
N ILE A 91 2.04 4.33 -4.48
CA ILE A 91 0.82 3.79 -3.87
C ILE A 91 0.44 4.62 -2.65
N ILE A 92 1.37 4.80 -1.70
CA ILE A 92 1.04 5.40 -0.41
C ILE A 92 0.92 6.93 -0.45
N ILE A 93 1.51 7.59 -1.46
CA ILE A 93 1.55 9.05 -1.57
C ILE A 93 1.14 9.49 -2.97
N LEU A 94 -0.05 10.06 -3.07
CA LEU A 94 -0.65 10.51 -4.32
C LEU A 94 -0.62 12.05 -4.44
N PRO A 95 -0.36 12.60 -5.64
CA PRO A 95 -0.34 14.05 -5.88
C PRO A 95 -1.73 14.67 -6.04
N SER A 96 -2.76 13.85 -6.26
CA SER A 96 -4.14 14.25 -6.56
C SER A 96 -5.14 13.37 -5.80
N ASP A 97 -6.36 13.87 -5.68
CA ASP A 97 -7.43 13.20 -4.93
C ASP A 97 -7.82 11.85 -5.57
N PRO A 98 -7.68 10.72 -4.85
CA PRO A 98 -8.12 9.42 -5.34
C PRO A 98 -9.63 9.19 -5.21
N ARG A 99 -10.40 10.12 -4.62
CA ARG A 99 -11.82 9.97 -4.26
C ARG A 99 -12.08 8.76 -3.35
N ASN A 100 -11.12 8.48 -2.47
CA ASN A 100 -11.19 7.38 -1.52
C ASN A 100 -10.71 7.89 -0.15
N GLU A 101 -11.57 8.65 0.52
CA GLU A 101 -11.30 9.26 1.83
C GLU A 101 -11.21 8.21 2.96
N GLU A 102 -11.72 7.00 2.72
CA GLU A 102 -11.59 5.88 3.65
C GLU A 102 -10.12 5.44 3.75
N VAL A 103 -9.42 5.36 2.61
CA VAL A 103 -8.02 4.91 2.55
C VAL A 103 -7.03 6.07 2.63
N TYR A 104 -7.32 7.21 2.01
CA TYR A 104 -6.38 8.33 1.90
C TYR A 104 -6.84 9.56 2.68
N GLY A 105 -5.88 10.25 3.30
CA GLY A 105 -6.08 11.55 3.92
C GLY A 105 -5.26 12.64 3.24
N CYS A 106 -5.87 13.80 2.98
CA CYS A 106 -5.17 14.97 2.47
C CYS A 106 -4.29 15.59 3.58
N ARG A 107 -2.97 15.64 3.36
CA ARG A 107 -1.98 16.19 4.29
C ARG A 107 -1.04 17.17 3.57
N SER A 108 -0.51 18.13 4.32
CA SER A 108 0.55 19.03 3.84
C SER A 108 1.89 18.53 4.38
N LEU A 109 2.67 17.85 3.55
CA LEU A 109 3.93 17.22 3.97
C LEU A 109 5.16 17.94 3.42
N SER A 110 6.17 18.11 4.27
CA SER A 110 7.53 18.45 3.85
C SER A 110 8.28 17.21 3.39
N MET A 111 9.45 17.40 2.76
CA MET A 111 10.32 16.27 2.40
C MET A 111 10.87 15.53 3.63
N ASN A 112 11.00 16.21 4.78
CA ASN A 112 11.36 15.53 6.04
C ASN A 112 10.23 14.60 6.50
N ASP A 113 8.97 15.05 6.40
CA ASP A 113 7.83 14.21 6.79
C ASP A 113 7.71 12.99 5.89
N ILE A 114 7.90 13.16 4.58
CA ILE A 114 7.89 12.05 3.62
C ILE A 114 9.04 11.07 3.93
N LEU A 115 10.24 11.58 4.22
CA LEU A 115 11.39 10.74 4.58
C LEU A 115 11.11 9.92 5.84
N SER A 116 10.52 10.54 6.88
CA SER A 116 10.12 9.85 8.12
C SER A 116 9.06 8.78 7.90
N ILE A 117 8.16 8.94 6.94
CA ILE A 117 7.21 7.87 6.55
C ILE A 117 7.98 6.72 5.91
N VAL A 118 8.84 7.03 4.94
CA VAL A 118 9.55 6.02 4.17
C VAL A 118 10.52 5.19 5.00
N TRP A 119 11.25 5.81 5.94
CA TRP A 119 12.19 5.12 6.83
C TRP A 119 11.55 4.02 7.68
N LYS A 120 10.23 4.08 7.92
CA LYS A 120 9.53 2.99 8.61
C LYS A 120 9.47 1.69 7.80
N HIS A 121 9.66 1.77 6.48
CA HIS A 121 9.42 0.66 5.55
C HIS A 121 10.63 0.31 4.67
N THR A 122 11.75 1.03 4.80
CA THR A 122 12.97 0.72 4.06
C THR A 122 14.23 1.29 4.72
N ASN A 123 15.33 0.55 4.57
CA ASN A 123 16.68 1.02 4.92
C ASN A 123 17.46 1.58 3.71
N ILE A 124 16.87 1.56 2.50
CA ILE A 124 17.53 2.05 1.27
C ILE A 124 17.94 3.52 1.37
N LEU A 125 17.28 4.28 2.24
CA LEU A 125 17.43 5.71 2.38
C LEU A 125 18.03 6.15 3.73
N ASP A 126 18.60 5.26 4.54
CA ASP A 126 19.06 5.58 5.91
C ASP A 126 20.04 6.75 5.95
N ASP A 127 20.96 6.84 4.98
CA ASP A 127 21.93 7.93 4.89
C ASP A 127 21.41 9.17 4.15
N MET A 128 20.14 9.14 3.72
CA MET A 128 19.58 10.19 2.87
C MET A 128 18.88 11.26 3.70
N ASN A 129 19.28 12.52 3.55
CA ASN A 129 18.54 13.65 4.10
C ASN A 129 17.40 14.10 3.16
N ALA A 130 16.52 14.98 3.63
CA ALA A 130 15.38 15.47 2.85
C ALA A 130 15.75 16.14 1.52
N GLN A 131 16.92 16.78 1.43
CA GLN A 131 17.39 17.35 0.17
C GLN A 131 17.81 16.26 -0.82
N GLY A 132 18.51 15.23 -0.34
CA GLY A 132 18.84 14.02 -1.08
C GLY A 132 17.59 13.33 -1.59
N LEU A 133 16.58 13.17 -0.72
CA LEU A 133 15.29 12.58 -1.09
C LEU A 133 14.61 13.39 -2.19
N SER A 134 14.58 14.72 -2.06
CA SER A 134 13.96 15.59 -3.08
C SER A 134 14.61 15.42 -4.45
N LYS A 135 15.95 15.37 -4.49
CA LYS A 135 16.70 15.13 -5.73
C LYS A 135 16.43 13.73 -6.28
N TRP A 136 16.43 12.72 -5.43
CA TRP A 136 16.17 11.33 -5.81
C TRP A 136 14.76 11.14 -6.39
N CYS A 137 13.74 11.71 -5.73
CA CYS A 137 12.36 11.70 -6.20
C CYS A 137 12.23 12.40 -7.55
N GLY A 138 12.91 13.54 -7.72
CA GLY A 138 12.94 14.28 -8.99
C GLY A 138 13.61 13.50 -10.11
N ALA A 139 14.79 12.92 -9.86
CA ALA A 139 15.54 12.14 -10.85
C ALA A 139 14.75 10.93 -11.36
N ARG A 140 13.95 10.31 -10.48
CA ARG A 140 13.10 9.16 -10.79
C ARG A 140 11.68 9.53 -11.21
N LYS A 141 11.36 10.81 -11.32
CA LYS A 141 10.06 11.34 -11.76
C LYS A 141 8.89 10.79 -10.94
N LEU A 142 9.04 10.67 -9.62
CA LEU A 142 7.96 10.19 -8.74
C LEU A 142 6.73 11.09 -8.84
N GLU A 143 5.55 10.48 -8.74
CA GLU A 143 4.27 11.17 -8.93
C GLU A 143 4.04 12.28 -7.89
N LEU A 144 4.50 12.08 -6.65
CA LEU A 144 4.46 13.08 -5.58
C LEU A 144 5.14 14.42 -5.97
N MET A 145 6.05 14.41 -6.93
CA MET A 145 6.74 15.62 -7.39
C MET A 145 5.84 16.55 -8.20
N LYS A 146 4.75 16.01 -8.79
CA LYS A 146 3.73 16.76 -9.52
C LYS A 146 2.78 17.55 -8.60
N ALA A 147 2.78 17.24 -7.30
CA ALA A 147 1.89 17.87 -6.33
C ALA A 147 2.17 19.37 -6.15
N LYS A 148 1.11 20.12 -5.84
CA LYS A 148 1.19 21.57 -5.61
C LYS A 148 2.06 21.88 -4.39
N ILE A 149 3.03 22.77 -4.59
CA ILE A 149 3.94 23.22 -3.54
C ILE A 149 3.35 24.43 -2.81
N LYS A 150 3.38 24.40 -1.47
CA LYS A 150 3.18 25.55 -0.60
C LYS A 150 4.50 25.91 0.06
N ARG A 151 4.79 27.20 0.15
CA ARG A 151 5.95 27.73 0.87
C ARG A 151 5.46 28.52 2.07
N LYS A 152 6.06 28.28 3.23
CA LYS A 152 5.81 29.04 4.46
C LYS A 152 7.14 29.34 5.14
N GLN A 153 7.14 30.38 5.97
CA GLN A 153 8.23 30.64 6.89
C GLN A 153 7.88 29.99 8.22
N ASP A 154 8.85 29.29 8.84
CA ASP A 154 8.68 28.77 10.19
C ASP A 154 8.93 29.86 11.24
N GLU A 155 8.71 29.52 12.50
CA GLU A 155 8.92 30.41 13.67
C GLU A 155 10.38 30.87 13.81
N PHE A 156 11.32 30.15 13.19
CA PHE A 156 12.75 30.45 13.15
C PHE A 156 13.18 31.18 11.87
N ASN A 157 12.21 31.73 11.12
CA ASN A 157 12.41 32.46 9.87
C ASN A 157 13.00 31.63 8.71
N ARG A 158 13.04 30.30 8.83
CA ARG A 158 13.49 29.38 7.79
C ARG A 158 12.37 29.15 6.79
N LYS A 159 12.73 29.06 5.52
CA LYS A 159 11.76 28.78 4.44
C LYS A 159 11.51 27.28 4.37
N ILE A 160 10.31 26.85 4.73
CA ILE A 160 9.86 25.47 4.59
C ILE A 160 8.97 25.35 3.35
N SER A 161 9.21 24.31 2.56
CA SER A 161 8.40 23.94 1.42
C SER A 161 7.64 22.65 1.75
N THR A 162 6.32 22.70 1.63
CA THR A 162 5.44 21.53 1.77
C THR A 162 4.69 21.25 0.49
N ARG A 163 4.18 20.03 0.35
CA ARG A 163 3.33 19.57 -0.76
C ARG A 163 1.99 19.13 -0.20
N ILE A 164 0.91 19.51 -0.87
CA ILE A 164 -0.40 18.93 -0.58
C ILE A 164 -0.46 17.57 -1.24
N LEU A 165 -0.57 16.51 -0.44
CA LEU A 165 -0.51 15.12 -0.87
C LEU A 165 -1.65 14.33 -0.22
N TYR A 166 -2.10 13.29 -0.90
CA TYR A 166 -3.03 12.32 -0.37
C TYR A 166 -2.24 11.10 0.09
N VAL A 167 -2.29 10.82 1.39
CA VAL A 167 -1.44 9.80 2.02
C VAL A 167 -2.33 8.70 2.55
N ALA A 168 -1.98 7.44 2.27
CA ALA A 168 -2.68 6.30 2.84
C ALA A 168 -2.68 6.37 4.37
N LYS A 169 -3.78 5.99 5.02
CA LYS A 169 -3.83 5.91 6.49
C LYS A 169 -2.98 4.74 6.96
N ASP A 170 -2.35 4.89 8.13
CA ASP A 170 -1.39 3.93 8.69
C ASP A 170 -1.93 2.48 8.69
N GLN A 171 -3.21 2.29 9.01
CA GLN A 171 -3.91 1.00 9.00
C GLN A 171 -3.90 0.23 7.66
N TYR A 172 -3.62 0.92 6.55
CA TYR A 172 -3.46 0.34 5.22
C TYR A 172 -2.00 0.25 4.78
N ILE A 173 -1.12 1.10 5.31
CA ILE A 173 0.30 1.09 4.97
C ILE A 173 0.99 -0.16 5.52
N ASP A 174 0.68 -0.55 6.76
CA ASP A 174 1.27 -1.74 7.40
C ASP A 174 0.77 -3.07 6.81
N LYS A 175 -0.20 -3.02 5.89
CA LYS A 175 -0.77 -4.18 5.19
C LYS A 175 -0.26 -4.34 3.74
N ILE A 176 0.59 -3.42 3.26
CA ILE A 176 1.26 -3.49 1.95
C ILE A 176 2.52 -4.35 2.07
#